data_AF-A0A523R4C1-F1
#
_entry.id   AF-A0A523R4C1-F1
#
_cell.length_a   1.000
_cell.length_b   1.000
_cell.length_c   1.000
_cell.angle_alpha   90.00
_cell.angle_beta   90.00
_cell.angle_gamma   90.00
#
_symmetry.space_group_name_H-M   'P 1'
#
loop_
_entity.id
_entity.type
_entity.pdbx_description
1 polymer ?
#
loop_
_entity_poly.entity_id
_entity_poly.type
_entity_poly.pdbx_seq_one_letter_code
_entity_poly.pdbx_strand_id
1 'polypeptide(L)'
;MKKEQKMKLCYIKRIGEKSLFSLLILFSIFTGCSHRAVKKEQIPDENVAISSVAKIDSVLGFSFNWQFGRKKIELMPEIKAEFSGKVSIPDRVFLKGILKTGVVVENINAYTIEGKEYTYNKMTEIWEGGAKGSFPNPLEQLKLVLSFAEFKFIKFDNFIKIECYLFSFKPNVYFLDPIEATEPEGFLWLSKKDGLPLRVKVSSKKNLINWEMRLSNFNNFASINVPFKIQKIRISGIRNIKKEVDVIIDRFAFLGYEKPDVKIEKNGDVIFFINAERFGDSLLNAILMRGEVELFIGIWPKDPIFELKKDSALVREKYGKEARLFFERGIVTKPIIAVKNVLSRDAFLSFELRNDVLGEYSIYANVKSESVDSLKKIVERYKDEPLVILVDNIAVLVSFIRDTYLVENKIPIVKGLKGEESILLFSKLKNEPLECNYEFKRDE
;
A
#
# COMPACT_ATOMS: atom_id res chain seq x y z
N MET A 1 -61.45 -72.49 -2.84
CA MET A 1 -60.08 -72.86 -3.28
C MET A 1 -59.45 -71.79 -4.20
N LYS A 2 -59.33 -70.55 -3.70
CA LYS A 2 -58.88 -69.38 -4.49
C LYS A 2 -58.04 -68.41 -3.65
N LYS A 3 -57.30 -68.93 -2.66
CA LYS A 3 -56.56 -68.10 -1.69
C LYS A 3 -55.14 -68.56 -1.32
N GLU A 4 -54.65 -69.71 -1.79
CA GLU A 4 -53.31 -70.20 -1.41
C GLU A 4 -52.18 -69.94 -2.43
N GLN A 5 -52.49 -69.64 -3.70
CA GLN A 5 -51.43 -69.37 -4.70
C GLN A 5 -50.94 -67.91 -4.77
N LYS A 6 -51.59 -66.96 -4.06
CA LYS A 6 -51.16 -65.55 -4.03
C LYS A 6 -50.16 -65.20 -2.92
N MET A 7 -49.94 -66.08 -1.94
CA MET A 7 -49.00 -65.81 -0.83
C MET A 7 -47.54 -66.20 -1.11
N LYS A 8 -47.26 -67.08 -2.08
CA LYS A 8 -45.88 -67.51 -2.39
C LYS A 8 -45.10 -66.59 -3.35
N LEU A 9 -45.76 -65.63 -4.02
CA LEU A 9 -45.10 -64.71 -4.96
C LEU A 9 -44.70 -63.35 -4.34
N CYS A 10 -45.15 -63.01 -3.14
CA CYS A 10 -44.75 -61.78 -2.44
C CYS A 10 -43.52 -61.94 -1.53
N TYR A 11 -43.10 -63.18 -1.21
CA TYR A 11 -42.01 -63.39 -0.25
C TYR A 11 -40.61 -63.40 -0.89
N ILE A 12 -40.49 -63.71 -2.18
CA ILE A 12 -39.19 -63.75 -2.87
C ILE A 12 -38.75 -62.35 -3.35
N LYS A 13 -39.67 -61.40 -3.52
CA LYS A 13 -39.33 -60.06 -4.00
C LYS A 13 -38.82 -59.11 -2.91
N ARG A 14 -39.02 -59.42 -1.62
CA ARG A 14 -38.61 -58.55 -0.50
C ARG A 14 -37.25 -58.89 0.13
N ILE A 15 -36.64 -60.03 -0.24
CA ILE A 15 -35.33 -60.44 0.27
C ILE A 15 -34.20 -59.94 -0.64
N GLY A 16 -34.47 -59.75 -1.94
CA GLY A 16 -33.49 -59.21 -2.90
C GLY A 16 -33.15 -57.73 -2.68
N GLU A 17 -34.12 -56.90 -2.28
CA GLU A 17 -33.90 -55.45 -2.11
C GLU A 17 -33.15 -55.11 -0.83
N LYS A 18 -33.38 -55.82 0.29
CA LYS A 18 -32.65 -55.55 1.55
C LYS A 18 -31.19 -56.04 1.50
N SER A 19 -30.90 -57.12 0.77
CA SER A 19 -29.53 -57.59 0.56
C SER A 19 -28.73 -56.65 -0.36
N LEU A 20 -29.35 -56.15 -1.44
CA LEU A 20 -28.72 -55.17 -2.33
C LEU A 20 -28.53 -53.80 -1.67
N PHE A 21 -29.46 -53.34 -0.82
CA PHE A 21 -29.31 -52.08 -0.10
C PHE A 21 -28.21 -52.15 0.97
N SER A 22 -28.09 -53.27 1.69
CA SER A 22 -26.98 -53.49 2.64
C SER A 22 -25.63 -53.63 1.95
N LEU A 23 -25.56 -54.22 0.74
CA LEU A 23 -24.32 -54.30 -0.04
C LEU A 23 -23.92 -52.93 -0.63
N LEU A 24 -24.89 -52.12 -1.06
CA LEU A 24 -24.66 -50.74 -1.54
C LEU A 24 -24.26 -49.78 -0.40
N ILE A 25 -24.78 -49.98 0.81
CA ILE A 25 -24.35 -49.23 2.01
C ILE A 25 -22.92 -49.65 2.40
N LEU A 26 -22.57 -50.94 2.34
CA LEU A 26 -21.19 -51.38 2.57
C LEU A 26 -20.21 -50.87 1.49
N PHE A 27 -20.59 -50.84 0.21
CA PHE A 27 -19.75 -50.23 -0.83
C PHE A 27 -19.65 -48.70 -0.71
N SER A 28 -20.66 -48.00 -0.21
CA SER A 28 -20.58 -46.55 0.05
C SER A 28 -19.80 -46.21 1.33
N ILE A 29 -19.70 -47.13 2.30
CA ILE A 29 -18.80 -46.98 3.46
C ILE A 29 -17.34 -47.28 3.07
N PHE A 30 -17.07 -48.20 2.14
CA PHE A 30 -15.71 -48.55 1.70
C PHE A 30 -15.16 -47.76 0.50
N THR A 31 -15.99 -47.00 -0.22
CA THR A 31 -15.52 -46.03 -1.24
C THR A 31 -15.30 -44.62 -0.66
N GLY A 32 -15.63 -44.41 0.62
CA GLY A 32 -15.44 -43.16 1.36
C GLY A 32 -14.03 -42.91 1.88
N CYS A 33 -13.10 -43.86 1.74
CA CYS A 33 -11.66 -43.59 1.87
C CYS A 33 -11.15 -42.96 0.57
N SER A 34 -11.72 -41.80 0.21
CA SER A 34 -10.96 -40.83 -0.57
C SER A 34 -9.65 -40.64 0.19
N HIS A 35 -8.54 -41.03 -0.44
CA HIS A 35 -7.24 -40.51 -0.05
C HIS A 35 -7.44 -39.00 0.03
N ARG A 36 -7.55 -38.47 1.26
CA ARG A 36 -7.10 -37.12 1.54
C ARG A 36 -5.65 -37.16 1.07
N ALA A 37 -5.45 -36.81 -0.19
CA ALA A 37 -4.18 -36.35 -0.67
C ALA A 37 -3.86 -35.22 0.29
N VAL A 38 -3.06 -35.54 1.30
CA VAL A 38 -2.37 -34.54 2.09
C VAL A 38 -1.61 -33.80 1.02
N LYS A 39 -2.15 -32.66 0.56
CA LYS A 39 -1.43 -31.75 -0.32
C LYS A 39 -0.13 -31.53 0.42
N LYS A 40 0.96 -32.12 -0.08
CA LYS A 40 2.29 -31.86 0.46
C LYS A 40 2.43 -30.35 0.36
N GLU A 41 2.40 -29.67 1.50
CA GLU A 41 2.59 -28.23 1.51
C GLU A 41 3.97 -27.98 0.91
N GLN A 42 3.98 -27.24 -0.19
CA GLN A 42 5.20 -26.93 -0.90
C GLN A 42 6.08 -26.12 0.04
N ILE A 43 7.31 -26.60 0.27
CA ILE A 43 8.29 -25.90 1.09
C ILE A 43 8.56 -24.55 0.42
N PRO A 44 8.36 -23.43 1.13
CA PRO A 44 8.59 -22.11 0.54
C PRO A 44 10.09 -21.90 0.33
N ASP A 45 10.39 -21.30 -0.82
CA ASP A 45 11.72 -20.87 -1.24
C ASP A 45 12.14 -19.57 -0.50
N GLU A 46 13.44 -19.32 -0.39
CA GLU A 46 14.02 -18.06 0.12
C GLU A 46 13.42 -16.81 -0.54
N ASN A 47 13.02 -16.88 -1.81
CA ASN A 47 12.35 -15.79 -2.51
C ASN A 47 11.06 -15.34 -1.83
N VAL A 48 10.37 -16.22 -1.07
CA VAL A 48 9.20 -15.86 -0.27
C VAL A 48 9.59 -14.89 0.85
N ALA A 49 10.73 -15.11 1.49
CA ALA A 49 11.25 -14.23 2.53
C ALA A 49 11.75 -12.91 1.96
N ILE A 50 12.51 -12.94 0.85
CA ILE A 50 12.98 -11.73 0.16
C ILE A 50 11.79 -10.86 -0.28
N SER A 51 10.80 -11.47 -0.91
CA SER A 51 9.57 -10.78 -1.33
C SER A 51 8.80 -10.19 -0.15
N SER A 52 8.85 -10.83 1.02
CA SER A 52 8.19 -10.32 2.23
C SER A 52 8.82 -9.03 2.73
N VAL A 53 10.15 -8.92 2.69
CA VAL A 53 10.86 -7.68 3.08
C VAL A 53 10.48 -6.54 2.14
N ALA A 54 10.47 -6.79 0.83
CA ALA A 54 10.04 -5.79 -0.16
C ALA A 54 8.56 -5.38 0.03
N LYS A 55 7.68 -6.32 0.41
CA LYS A 55 6.27 -6.03 0.71
C LYS A 55 6.06 -5.08 1.88
N ILE A 56 7.01 -4.91 2.80
CA ILE A 56 6.82 -3.96 3.91
C ILE A 56 6.69 -2.54 3.39
N ASP A 57 7.44 -2.18 2.34
CA ASP A 57 7.34 -0.87 1.70
C ASP A 57 6.01 -0.67 0.97
N SER A 58 5.24 -1.74 0.76
CA SER A 58 3.94 -1.69 0.11
C SER A 58 2.76 -1.43 1.02
N VAL A 59 2.93 -1.60 2.34
CA VAL A 59 1.79 -1.51 3.25
C VAL A 59 1.42 -0.05 3.52
N LEU A 60 0.13 0.25 3.56
CA LEU A 60 -0.37 1.61 3.81
C LEU A 60 -0.07 2.07 5.25
N GLY A 61 0.15 1.12 6.15
CA GLY A 61 0.51 1.36 7.53
C GLY A 61 0.58 0.07 8.32
N PHE A 62 1.19 0.13 9.51
CA PHE A 62 1.27 -0.98 10.44
C PHE A 62 1.50 -0.47 11.88
N SER A 63 1.12 -1.29 12.86
CA SER A 63 1.52 -1.13 14.25
C SER A 63 2.77 -1.96 14.54
N PHE A 64 3.63 -1.48 15.42
CA PHE A 64 4.81 -2.21 15.85
C PHE A 64 4.98 -2.21 17.38
N ASN A 65 5.56 -3.28 17.88
CA ASN A 65 6.19 -3.35 19.20
C ASN A 65 7.63 -3.78 18.99
N TRP A 66 8.58 -2.96 19.43
CA TRP A 66 10.00 -3.16 19.21
C TRP A 66 10.73 -3.19 20.55
N GLN A 67 11.44 -4.27 20.80
CA GLN A 67 12.29 -4.45 21.95
C GLN A 67 13.73 -4.62 21.49
N PHE A 68 14.65 -3.93 22.15
CA PHE A 68 16.08 -4.08 21.96
C PHE A 68 16.77 -4.17 23.30
N GLY A 69 17.74 -5.07 23.41
CA GLY A 69 18.55 -5.26 24.60
C GLY A 69 19.94 -5.68 24.19
N ARG A 70 20.94 -4.95 24.66
CA ARG A 70 22.35 -5.28 24.54
C ARG A 70 22.98 -5.18 25.93
N LYS A 71 23.53 -6.27 26.43
CA LYS A 71 24.35 -6.27 27.66
C LYS A 71 25.64 -5.51 27.42
N LYS A 72 26.34 -5.11 28.49
CA LYS A 72 27.69 -4.53 28.34
C LYS A 72 28.60 -5.54 27.63
N ILE A 73 29.19 -5.13 26.51
CA ILE A 73 30.19 -5.90 25.76
C ILE A 73 31.41 -4.99 25.63
N GLU A 74 32.51 -5.36 26.30
CA GLU A 74 33.73 -4.55 26.35
C GLU A 74 33.46 -3.09 26.76
N LEU A 75 33.79 -2.13 25.88
CA LEU A 75 33.59 -0.69 26.08
C LEU A 75 32.17 -0.23 25.72
N MET A 76 31.36 -1.08 25.07
CA MET A 76 30.00 -0.72 24.68
C MET A 76 29.06 -0.73 25.88
N PRO A 77 28.32 0.37 26.14
CA PRO A 77 27.39 0.41 27.27
C PRO A 77 26.22 -0.55 27.06
N GLU A 78 25.62 -0.97 28.18
CA GLU A 78 24.33 -1.65 28.18
C GLU A 78 23.27 -0.72 27.60
N ILE A 79 22.47 -1.23 26.66
CA ILE A 79 21.33 -0.52 26.09
C ILE A 79 20.10 -1.41 26.21
N LYS A 80 18.98 -0.84 26.64
CA LYS A 80 17.67 -1.46 26.59
C LYS A 80 16.68 -0.47 26.02
N ALA A 81 15.89 -0.89 25.06
CA ALA A 81 14.84 -0.07 24.48
C ALA A 81 13.56 -0.88 24.34
N GLU A 82 12.43 -0.26 24.68
CA GLU A 82 11.11 -0.82 24.45
C GLU A 82 10.25 0.27 23.84
N PHE A 83 9.92 0.10 22.56
CA PHE A 83 9.11 1.02 21.79
C PHE A 83 7.84 0.34 21.32
N SER A 84 6.78 1.13 21.21
CA SER A 84 5.55 0.77 20.52
C SER A 84 5.11 1.95 19.69
N GLY A 85 4.41 1.67 18.59
CA GLY A 85 4.07 2.75 17.69
C GLY A 85 3.33 2.31 16.47
N LYS A 86 3.21 3.25 15.53
CA LYS A 86 2.52 3.07 14.26
C LYS A 86 3.32 3.74 13.16
N VAL A 87 3.30 3.15 11.98
CA VAL A 87 3.77 3.74 10.73
C VAL A 87 2.56 3.87 9.82
N SER A 88 2.40 5.01 9.16
CA SER A 88 1.38 5.25 8.16
C SER A 88 1.97 6.03 7.00
N ILE A 89 1.45 5.79 5.81
CA ILE A 89 1.78 6.61 4.64
C ILE A 89 0.99 7.95 4.65
N PRO A 90 1.51 9.01 4.00
CA PRO A 90 2.91 9.16 3.57
C PRO A 90 3.81 9.58 4.75
N ASP A 91 4.91 8.86 4.98
CA ASP A 91 5.99 9.20 5.93
C ASP A 91 5.54 9.73 7.31
N ARG A 92 4.62 9.00 7.95
CA ARG A 92 4.16 9.28 9.32
C ARG A 92 4.55 8.16 10.26
N VAL A 93 5.26 8.49 11.32
CA VAL A 93 5.66 7.56 12.37
C VAL A 93 5.21 8.13 13.71
N PHE A 94 4.52 7.31 14.50
CA PHE A 94 4.34 7.54 15.93
C PHE A 94 5.19 6.53 16.67
N LEU A 95 5.99 7.00 17.63
CA LEU A 95 6.82 6.16 18.46
C LEU A 95 6.73 6.61 19.92
N LYS A 96 6.41 5.68 20.80
CA LYS A 96 6.46 5.88 22.25
C LYS A 96 7.18 4.74 22.95
N GLY A 97 7.87 5.03 24.04
CA GLY A 97 8.52 3.99 24.81
C GLY A 97 9.65 4.51 25.68
N ILE A 98 10.59 3.62 25.99
CA ILE A 98 11.68 3.90 26.92
C ILE A 98 12.99 3.48 26.27
N LEU A 99 13.99 4.35 26.32
CA LEU A 99 15.38 4.06 26.01
C LEU A 99 16.20 4.16 27.29
N LYS A 100 16.96 3.11 27.60
CA LYS A 100 17.88 3.06 28.72
C LYS A 100 19.29 2.83 28.20
N THR A 101 20.19 3.76 28.48
CA THR A 101 21.61 3.68 28.12
C THR A 101 22.44 3.79 29.40
N GLY A 102 22.95 2.66 29.88
CA GLY A 102 23.58 2.58 31.20
C GLY A 102 22.61 2.97 32.33
N VAL A 103 22.90 4.09 33.00
CA VAL A 103 22.08 4.64 34.10
C VAL A 103 21.01 5.63 33.63
N VAL A 104 21.13 6.14 32.40
CA VAL A 104 20.21 7.15 31.86
C VAL A 104 18.96 6.44 31.33
N VAL A 105 17.78 6.97 31.69
CA VAL A 105 16.48 6.49 31.21
C VAL A 105 15.74 7.66 30.57
N GLU A 106 15.42 7.52 29.30
CA GLU A 106 14.70 8.49 28.48
C GLU A 106 13.32 7.92 28.13
N ASN A 107 12.27 8.70 28.39
CA ASN A 107 10.93 8.38 27.92
C ASN A 107 10.73 9.08 26.58
N ILE A 108 10.51 8.30 25.53
CA ILE A 108 10.29 8.80 24.18
C ILE A 108 8.79 8.85 23.91
N ASN A 109 8.32 9.97 23.40
CA ASN A 109 6.98 10.13 22.84
C ASN A 109 7.07 11.14 21.69
N ALA A 110 7.18 10.61 20.48
CA ALA A 110 7.56 11.38 19.31
C ALA A 110 6.69 11.04 18.10
N TYR A 111 6.51 12.04 17.26
CA TYR A 111 5.94 11.89 15.93
C TYR A 111 6.98 12.29 14.90
N THR A 112 7.07 11.54 13.81
CA THR A 112 7.76 11.95 12.58
C THR A 112 6.70 12.12 11.51
N ILE A 113 6.63 13.30 10.89
CA ILE A 113 5.70 13.60 9.79
C ILE A 113 6.47 14.33 8.72
N GLU A 114 6.49 13.78 7.50
CA GLU A 114 7.16 14.39 6.33
C GLU A 114 8.62 14.77 6.66
N GLY A 115 9.36 13.85 7.28
CA GLY A 115 10.75 14.04 7.70
C GLY A 115 11.00 14.99 8.89
N LYS A 116 9.97 15.59 9.49
CA LYS A 116 10.08 16.44 10.69
C LYS A 116 9.72 15.68 11.95
N GLU A 117 10.49 15.89 13.01
CA GLU A 117 10.24 15.27 14.31
C GLU A 117 9.52 16.24 15.26
N TYR A 118 8.55 15.72 16.00
CA TYR A 118 7.79 16.45 17.00
C TYR A 118 7.86 15.71 18.31
N THR A 119 8.34 16.40 19.35
CA THR A 119 8.40 15.88 20.71
C THR A 119 7.54 16.71 21.64
N TYR A 120 6.91 16.05 22.60
CA TYR A 120 6.14 16.75 23.63
C TYR A 120 7.07 17.33 24.69
N ASN A 121 7.18 18.65 24.76
CA ASN A 121 7.89 19.31 25.84
C ASN A 121 6.96 19.42 27.05
N LYS A 122 7.28 18.67 28.10
CA LYS A 122 6.47 18.64 29.33
C LYS A 122 6.47 19.95 30.11
N MET A 123 7.51 20.78 29.97
CA MET A 123 7.59 22.05 30.71
C MET A 123 6.73 23.13 30.08
N THR A 124 6.71 23.17 28.75
CA THR A 124 5.98 24.16 27.97
C THR A 124 4.60 23.68 27.54
N GLU A 125 4.27 22.40 27.77
CA GLU A 125 3.03 21.72 27.38
C GLU A 125 2.69 21.83 25.88
N ILE A 126 3.72 22.07 25.05
CA ILE A 126 3.60 22.20 23.61
C ILE A 126 4.39 21.11 22.89
N TRP A 127 3.94 20.79 21.68
CA TRP A 127 4.73 19.99 20.75
C TRP A 127 5.74 20.89 20.07
N GLU A 128 7.01 20.56 20.24
CA GLU A 128 8.12 21.30 19.66
C GLU A 128 8.60 20.54 18.43
N GLY A 129 8.60 21.22 17.28
CA GLY A 129 9.12 20.70 16.02
C GLY A 129 10.63 20.90 15.94
N GLY A 130 11.37 19.80 15.74
CA GLY A 130 12.81 19.81 15.50
C GLY A 130 13.15 19.55 14.03
N ALA A 131 14.35 19.96 13.62
CA ALA A 131 14.92 19.47 12.36
C ALA A 131 15.16 17.94 12.45
N LYS A 132 15.07 17.27 11.30
CA LYS A 132 15.25 15.83 11.02
C LYS A 132 15.59 14.96 12.24
N GLY A 133 14.66 14.08 12.58
CA GLY A 133 14.64 13.38 13.85
C GLY A 133 15.86 12.52 14.19
N SER A 134 16.27 12.59 15.45
CA SER A 134 17.23 11.70 16.10
C SER A 134 16.64 10.34 16.45
N PHE A 135 15.31 10.17 16.39
CA PHE A 135 14.69 8.89 16.72
C PHE A 135 14.77 7.87 15.57
N PRO A 136 14.96 6.59 15.91
CA PRO A 136 15.08 5.53 14.92
C PRO A 136 13.77 5.32 14.14
N ASN A 137 13.82 5.43 12.81
CA ASN A 137 12.70 5.03 11.95
C ASN A 137 12.54 3.50 12.01
N PRO A 138 11.45 2.96 12.58
CA PRO A 138 11.30 1.53 12.82
C PRO A 138 11.34 0.69 11.54
N LEU A 139 10.84 1.23 10.42
CA LEU A 139 10.90 0.56 9.13
C LEU A 139 12.35 0.44 8.64
N GLU A 140 13.11 1.53 8.71
CA GLU A 140 14.53 1.52 8.33
C GLU A 140 15.36 0.60 9.24
N GLN A 141 15.07 0.57 10.54
CA GLN A 141 15.74 -0.35 11.47
C GLN A 141 15.46 -1.81 11.13
N LEU A 142 14.21 -2.13 10.81
CA LEU A 142 13.81 -3.47 10.38
C LEU A 142 14.52 -3.86 9.09
N LYS A 143 14.56 -2.97 8.09
CA LYS A 143 15.28 -3.18 6.83
C LYS A 143 16.76 -3.42 7.08
N LEU A 144 17.40 -2.60 7.91
CA LEU A 144 18.83 -2.75 8.23
C LEU A 144 19.15 -4.12 8.82
N VAL A 145 18.31 -4.62 9.74
CA VAL A 145 18.47 -5.96 10.33
C VAL A 145 18.32 -7.07 9.30
N LEU A 146 17.39 -6.92 8.35
CA LEU A 146 17.09 -7.89 7.29
C LEU A 146 17.97 -7.73 6.03
N SER A 147 18.78 -6.67 5.95
CA SER A 147 19.60 -6.36 4.78
C SER A 147 20.63 -7.45 4.54
N PHE A 148 20.75 -7.91 3.28
CA PHE A 148 21.71 -8.94 2.86
C PHE A 148 21.57 -10.30 3.58
N ALA A 149 20.39 -10.55 4.17
CA ALA A 149 20.09 -11.79 4.86
C ALA A 149 19.92 -12.95 3.86
N GLU A 150 20.68 -14.03 4.07
CA GLU A 150 20.42 -15.32 3.45
C GLU A 150 19.34 -16.07 4.27
N PHE A 151 18.18 -16.30 3.67
CA PHE A 151 17.04 -16.89 4.37
C PHE A 151 16.99 -18.40 4.19
N LYS A 152 16.84 -19.13 5.29
CA LYS A 152 16.67 -20.60 5.28
C LYS A 152 15.35 -20.97 5.93
N PHE A 153 14.47 -21.61 5.17
CA PHE A 153 13.21 -22.12 5.71
C PHE A 153 13.48 -23.17 6.80
N ILE A 154 12.80 -23.01 7.94
CA ILE A 154 12.89 -23.95 9.06
C ILE A 154 11.66 -24.84 9.10
N LYS A 155 10.48 -24.23 9.21
CA LYS A 155 9.21 -24.96 9.41
C LYS A 155 7.99 -24.09 9.13
N PHE A 156 6.86 -24.76 9.00
CA PHE A 156 5.55 -24.15 9.22
C PHE A 156 5.34 -23.97 10.72
N ASP A 157 4.87 -22.80 11.12
CA ASP A 157 4.68 -22.41 12.52
C ASP A 157 3.35 -21.68 12.71
N ASN A 158 2.99 -21.36 13.95
CA ASN A 158 1.82 -20.54 14.25
C ASN A 158 2.19 -19.37 15.17
N PHE A 159 1.88 -18.15 14.73
CA PHE A 159 2.08 -16.94 15.53
C PHE A 159 0.73 -16.26 15.79
N ILE A 160 0.31 -16.18 17.06
CA ILE A 160 -0.99 -15.59 17.45
C ILE A 160 -2.16 -16.18 16.64
N LYS A 161 -2.19 -17.52 16.50
CA LYS A 161 -3.19 -18.26 15.71
C LYS A 161 -3.20 -17.95 14.20
N ILE A 162 -2.17 -17.32 13.67
CA ILE A 162 -1.96 -17.11 12.24
C ILE A 162 -0.93 -18.13 11.75
N GLU A 163 -1.28 -18.89 10.72
CA GLU A 163 -0.35 -19.80 10.05
C GLU A 163 0.80 -19.01 9.43
N CYS A 164 2.04 -19.44 9.68
CA CYS A 164 3.22 -18.72 9.23
C CYS A 164 4.35 -19.64 8.76
N TYR A 165 5.19 -19.08 7.90
CA TYR A 165 6.49 -19.65 7.57
C TYR A 165 7.54 -19.08 8.51
N LEU A 166 8.38 -19.95 9.07
CA LEU A 166 9.53 -19.54 9.87
C LEU A 166 10.81 -19.71 9.06
N PHE A 167 11.53 -18.61 8.88
CA PHE A 167 12.85 -18.58 8.28
C PHE A 167 13.91 -18.21 9.32
N SER A 168 15.09 -18.81 9.22
CA SER A 168 16.31 -18.32 9.87
C SER A 168 17.08 -17.43 8.92
N PHE A 169 17.87 -16.50 9.46
CA PHE A 169 18.77 -15.67 8.68
C PHE A 169 19.97 -15.21 9.50
N LYS A 170 21.04 -14.82 8.80
CA LYS A 170 22.16 -14.09 9.40
C LYS A 170 21.85 -12.59 9.37
N PRO A 171 21.65 -11.94 10.54
CA PRO A 171 21.32 -10.52 10.60
C PRO A 171 22.54 -9.66 10.25
N ASN A 172 22.31 -8.40 9.89
CA ASN A 172 23.38 -7.43 9.73
C ASN A 172 24.06 -7.12 11.09
N VAL A 173 25.20 -7.75 11.33
CA VAL A 173 25.91 -7.73 12.62
C VAL A 173 26.42 -6.34 12.96
N TYR A 174 26.91 -5.55 11.99
CA TYR A 174 27.47 -4.22 12.24
C TYR A 174 26.50 -3.26 12.93
N PHE A 175 25.21 -3.42 12.67
CA PHE A 175 24.18 -2.58 13.28
C PHE A 175 23.90 -2.98 14.74
N LEU A 176 23.86 -4.27 15.05
CA LEU A 176 23.52 -4.79 16.38
C LEU A 176 24.75 -4.92 17.30
N ASP A 177 25.89 -5.25 16.70
CA ASP A 177 27.15 -5.61 17.31
C ASP A 177 28.33 -5.12 16.46
N PRO A 178 28.67 -3.82 16.52
CA PRO A 178 29.72 -3.22 15.68
C PRO A 178 31.10 -3.86 15.82
N ILE A 179 31.37 -4.58 16.91
CA ILE A 179 32.63 -5.28 17.18
C ILE A 179 32.56 -6.78 16.84
N GLU A 180 31.42 -7.25 16.32
CA GLU A 180 31.17 -8.63 15.86
C GLU A 180 31.45 -9.72 16.92
N ALA A 181 31.31 -9.41 18.21
CA ALA A 181 31.67 -10.30 19.31
C ALA A 181 30.64 -11.39 19.65
N THR A 182 29.41 -11.31 19.12
CA THR A 182 28.26 -12.06 19.66
C THR A 182 27.62 -13.07 18.72
N GLU A 183 28.04 -13.12 17.45
CA GLU A 183 27.50 -14.06 16.42
C GLU A 183 25.95 -14.19 16.47
N PRO A 184 25.20 -13.12 16.23
CA PRO A 184 23.74 -13.15 16.36
C PRO A 184 23.07 -14.00 15.28
N GLU A 185 21.97 -14.66 15.65
CA GLU A 185 21.10 -15.42 14.74
C GLU A 185 19.70 -14.76 14.67
N GLY A 186 19.14 -14.70 13.47
CA GLY A 186 17.86 -14.09 13.18
C GLY A 186 16.78 -15.11 12.82
N PHE A 187 15.53 -14.79 13.18
CA PHE A 187 14.33 -15.54 12.86
C PHE A 187 13.24 -14.59 12.34
N LEU A 188 12.60 -14.98 11.24
CA LEU A 188 11.59 -14.21 10.53
C LEU A 188 10.31 -15.05 10.41
N TRP A 189 9.22 -14.57 11.00
CA TRP A 189 7.89 -15.18 10.88
C TRP A 189 7.09 -14.43 9.83
N LEU A 190 6.63 -15.16 8.81
CA LEU A 190 5.88 -14.61 7.68
C LEU A 190 4.47 -15.19 7.64
N SER A 191 3.45 -14.35 7.57
CA SER A 191 2.07 -14.79 7.39
C SER A 191 1.92 -15.59 6.09
N LYS A 192 1.36 -16.79 6.17
CA LYS A 192 1.12 -17.64 4.99
C LYS A 192 0.06 -17.05 4.04
N LYS A 193 -0.84 -16.22 4.57
CA LYS A 193 -1.98 -15.66 3.82
C LYS A 193 -1.56 -14.54 2.87
N ASP A 194 -0.77 -13.58 3.35
CA ASP A 194 -0.41 -12.36 2.62
C ASP A 194 1.10 -12.23 2.39
N GLY A 195 1.91 -13.07 3.03
CA GLY A 195 3.37 -13.02 2.96
C GLY A 195 3.95 -11.81 3.67
N LEU A 196 3.25 -11.20 4.64
CA LEU A 196 3.76 -10.07 5.42
C LEU A 196 4.53 -10.56 6.66
N PRO A 197 5.60 -9.85 7.07
CA PRO A 197 6.38 -10.23 8.24
C PRO A 197 5.61 -9.91 9.52
N LEU A 198 5.34 -10.91 10.36
CA LEU A 198 4.61 -10.74 11.61
C LEU A 198 5.55 -10.47 12.78
N ARG A 199 6.75 -11.06 12.73
CA ARG A 199 7.76 -10.96 13.79
C ARG A 199 9.15 -11.14 13.19
N VAL A 200 10.08 -10.32 13.64
CA VAL A 200 11.51 -10.50 13.40
C VAL A 200 12.19 -10.52 14.75
N LYS A 201 12.98 -11.57 15.02
CA LYS A 201 13.72 -11.72 16.26
C LYS A 201 15.17 -12.02 15.95
N VAL A 202 16.08 -11.32 16.59
CA VAL A 202 17.51 -11.58 16.55
C VAL A 202 18.00 -11.78 17.98
N SER A 203 18.78 -12.83 18.19
CA SER A 203 19.40 -13.08 19.49
C SER A 203 20.79 -13.67 19.32
N SER A 204 21.70 -13.32 20.23
CA SER A 204 23.02 -13.91 20.29
C SER A 204 23.08 -15.11 21.25
N LYS A 205 24.16 -15.89 21.15
CA LYS A 205 24.54 -16.83 22.23
C LYS A 205 24.63 -16.08 23.56
N LYS A 206 24.25 -16.74 24.65
CA LYS A 206 24.22 -16.19 26.04
C LYS A 206 23.32 -14.95 26.23
N ASN A 207 22.43 -14.63 25.28
CA ASN A 207 21.52 -13.47 25.32
C ASN A 207 22.25 -12.15 25.61
N LEU A 208 23.41 -11.94 24.96
CA LEU A 208 24.12 -10.66 24.99
C LEU A 208 23.39 -9.61 24.16
N ILE A 209 22.77 -10.04 23.06
CA ILE A 209 21.91 -9.24 22.19
C ILE A 209 20.54 -9.90 22.10
N ASN A 210 19.49 -9.09 22.21
CA ASN A 210 18.11 -9.45 21.91
C ASN A 210 17.46 -8.26 21.20
N TRP A 211 17.05 -8.47 19.96
CA TRP A 211 16.29 -7.50 19.18
C TRP A 211 15.03 -8.20 18.68
N GLU A 212 13.86 -7.63 18.93
CA GLU A 212 12.59 -8.22 18.53
C GLU A 212 11.64 -7.13 18.08
N MET A 213 11.12 -7.25 16.85
CA MET A 213 10.06 -6.40 16.36
C MET A 213 8.86 -7.26 15.98
N ARG A 214 7.70 -6.94 16.57
CA ARG A 214 6.40 -7.54 16.22
C ARG A 214 5.61 -6.52 15.43
N LEU A 215 5.02 -6.96 14.32
CA LEU A 215 4.26 -6.13 13.41
C LEU A 215 2.81 -6.63 13.36
N SER A 216 1.87 -5.70 13.30
CA SER A 216 0.44 -6.00 13.28
C SER A 216 -0.36 -4.89 12.61
N ASN A 217 -1.67 -5.10 12.45
CA ASN A 217 -2.59 -4.09 11.92
C ASN A 217 -2.15 -3.50 10.56
N PHE A 218 -1.66 -4.35 9.67
CA PHE A 218 -1.24 -3.95 8.32
C PHE A 218 -2.38 -3.31 7.52
N ASN A 219 -2.01 -2.38 6.66
CA ASN A 219 -2.93 -1.63 5.79
C ASN A 219 -4.05 -0.88 6.53
N ASN A 220 -3.88 -0.66 7.83
CA ASN A 220 -4.74 0.24 8.58
C ASN A 220 -4.09 1.63 8.58
N PHE A 221 -4.84 2.64 8.12
CA PHE A 221 -4.44 4.04 8.26
C PHE A 221 -4.45 4.37 9.75
N ALA A 222 -3.27 4.35 10.36
CA ALA A 222 -3.13 4.81 11.71
C ALA A 222 -3.40 6.32 11.69
N SER A 223 -4.53 6.75 12.26
CA SER A 223 -4.69 8.16 12.66
C SER A 223 -3.58 8.48 13.64
N ILE A 224 -2.56 9.16 13.17
CA ILE A 224 -1.43 9.64 13.97
C ILE A 224 -1.83 11.06 14.37
N ASN A 225 -2.50 11.14 15.53
CA ASN A 225 -3.06 12.37 16.06
C ASN A 225 -1.97 13.15 16.80
N VAL A 226 -1.22 13.95 16.06
CA VAL A 226 -0.41 14.99 16.68
C VAL A 226 -1.36 16.14 17.02
N PRO A 227 -1.40 16.63 18.26
CA PRO A 227 -2.29 17.72 18.65
C PRO A 227 -1.70 19.05 18.20
N PHE A 228 -1.61 19.20 16.88
CA PHE A 228 -1.25 20.44 16.23
C PHE A 228 -2.35 21.48 16.39
N LYS A 229 -2.02 22.74 16.10
CA LYS A 229 -3.03 23.79 15.97
C LYS A 229 -4.05 23.42 14.89
N ILE A 230 -5.30 23.78 15.11
CA ILE A 230 -6.35 23.61 14.11
C ILE A 230 -6.08 24.58 12.96
N GLN A 231 -5.86 24.04 11.77
CA GLN A 231 -5.80 24.79 10.52
C GLN A 231 -7.22 24.94 9.97
N LYS A 232 -7.54 26.14 9.48
CA LYS A 232 -8.82 26.43 8.82
C LYS A 232 -8.59 26.58 7.32
N ILE A 233 -9.17 25.66 6.55
CA ILE A 233 -9.10 25.70 5.09
C ILE A 233 -10.49 26.03 4.56
N ARG A 234 -10.65 27.21 3.96
CA ARG A 234 -11.89 27.65 3.36
C ARG A 234 -11.92 27.34 1.87
N ILE A 235 -13.03 26.78 1.41
CA ILE A 235 -13.32 26.47 0.02
C ILE A 235 -14.63 27.11 -0.38
N SER A 236 -14.62 27.79 -1.52
CA SER A 236 -15.80 28.46 -2.08
C SER A 236 -16.28 27.74 -3.35
N GLY A 237 -17.57 27.92 -3.67
CA GLY A 237 -18.12 27.47 -4.96
C GLY A 237 -18.47 25.98 -5.05
N ILE A 238 -18.58 25.28 -3.92
CA ILE A 238 -19.05 23.89 -3.89
C ILE A 238 -20.56 23.86 -4.14
N ARG A 239 -20.99 23.24 -5.24
CA ARG A 239 -22.43 23.15 -5.60
C ARG A 239 -23.09 21.97 -4.90
N ASN A 240 -22.48 20.78 -4.97
CA ASN A 240 -22.97 19.59 -4.28
C ASN A 240 -22.21 19.37 -2.97
N ILE A 241 -22.54 20.19 -1.95
CA ILE A 241 -21.82 20.21 -0.67
C ILE A 241 -21.69 18.82 -0.05
N LYS A 242 -22.77 18.04 -0.01
CA LYS A 242 -22.75 16.71 0.61
C LYS A 242 -21.72 15.79 -0.05
N LYS A 243 -21.79 15.64 -1.38
CA LYS A 243 -20.92 14.73 -2.12
C LYS A 243 -19.46 15.17 -2.06
N GLU A 244 -19.19 16.44 -2.35
CA GLU A 244 -17.83 16.96 -2.50
C GLU A 244 -17.10 17.00 -1.15
N VAL A 245 -17.80 17.37 -0.07
CA VAL A 245 -17.24 17.35 1.29
C VAL A 245 -16.86 15.93 1.71
N ASP A 246 -17.73 14.94 1.44
CA ASP A 246 -17.43 13.53 1.75
C ASP A 246 -16.16 13.05 1.02
N VAL A 247 -16.02 13.38 -0.28
CA VAL A 247 -14.83 13.04 -1.07
C VAL A 247 -13.57 13.71 -0.52
N ILE A 248 -13.64 14.99 -0.17
CA ILE A 248 -12.50 15.76 0.39
C ILE A 248 -12.10 15.18 1.75
N ILE A 249 -13.06 14.89 2.63
CA ILE A 249 -12.82 14.25 3.93
C ILE A 249 -12.12 12.90 3.75
N ASP A 250 -12.61 12.06 2.84
CA ASP A 250 -12.02 10.75 2.57
C ASP A 250 -10.58 10.86 2.05
N ARG A 251 -10.26 11.92 1.29
CA ARG A 251 -8.89 12.20 0.84
C ARG A 251 -7.98 12.62 1.99
N PHE A 252 -8.44 13.47 2.91
CA PHE A 252 -7.70 13.79 4.14
C PHE A 252 -7.44 12.53 4.98
N ALA A 253 -8.49 11.74 5.21
CA ALA A 253 -8.38 10.50 5.99
C ALA A 253 -7.42 9.50 5.35
N PHE A 254 -7.47 9.35 4.02
CA PHE A 254 -6.52 8.51 3.27
C PHE A 254 -5.06 8.97 3.42
N LEU A 255 -4.82 10.26 3.57
CA LEU A 255 -3.48 10.82 3.78
C LEU A 255 -3.05 10.80 5.26
N GLY A 256 -3.79 10.07 6.12
CA GLY A 256 -3.46 9.86 7.53
C GLY A 256 -3.80 11.03 8.44
N TYR A 257 -4.64 11.98 7.99
CA TYR A 257 -5.20 13.01 8.84
C TYR A 257 -6.44 12.48 9.56
N GLU A 258 -6.70 12.99 10.76
CA GLU A 258 -7.99 12.79 11.42
C GLU A 258 -9.11 13.37 10.56
N LYS A 259 -10.30 12.76 10.64
CA LYS A 259 -11.48 13.22 9.92
C LYS A 259 -11.70 14.70 10.23
N PRO A 260 -11.62 15.61 9.23
CA PRO A 260 -11.80 17.03 9.50
C PRO A 260 -13.20 17.34 10.02
N ASP A 261 -13.30 18.27 10.97
CA ASP A 261 -14.57 18.91 11.26
C ASP A 261 -14.90 19.89 10.14
N VAL A 262 -16.19 20.04 9.83
CA VAL A 262 -16.65 20.85 8.70
C VAL A 262 -17.74 21.81 9.14
N LYS A 263 -17.57 23.09 8.81
CA LYS A 263 -18.61 24.13 8.94
C LYS A 263 -18.99 24.63 7.56
N ILE A 264 -20.29 24.67 7.30
CA ILE A 264 -20.86 25.25 6.08
C ILE A 264 -21.39 26.64 6.44
N GLU A 265 -20.85 27.67 5.81
CA GLU A 265 -21.28 29.05 5.98
C GLU A 265 -22.56 29.34 5.18
N LYS A 266 -23.28 30.41 5.57
CA LYS A 266 -24.55 30.80 4.92
C LYS A 266 -24.40 31.13 3.43
N ASN A 267 -23.22 31.60 3.02
CA ASN A 267 -22.89 31.91 1.63
C ASN A 267 -22.52 30.66 0.80
N GLY A 268 -22.54 29.46 1.40
CA GLY A 268 -22.16 28.21 0.76
C GLY A 268 -20.66 27.90 0.82
N ASP A 269 -19.84 28.74 1.46
CA ASP A 269 -18.45 28.40 1.72
C ASP A 269 -18.36 27.23 2.71
N VAL A 270 -17.36 26.37 2.52
CA VAL A 270 -17.08 25.24 3.40
C VAL A 270 -15.73 25.47 4.07
N ILE A 271 -15.70 25.40 5.39
CA ILE A 271 -14.50 25.53 6.21
C ILE A 271 -14.17 24.17 6.83
N PHE A 272 -13.00 23.65 6.49
CA PHE A 272 -12.43 22.43 7.08
C PHE A 272 -11.51 22.82 8.23
N PHE A 273 -11.75 22.22 9.40
CA PHE A 273 -10.92 22.35 10.59
C PHE A 273 -10.09 21.08 10.73
N ILE A 274 -8.78 21.22 10.57
CA ILE A 274 -7.88 20.06 10.47
C ILE A 274 -6.72 20.23 11.45
N ASN A 275 -6.48 19.20 12.25
CA ASN A 275 -5.33 19.15 13.16
C ASN A 275 -4.04 18.91 12.34
N ALA A 276 -3.31 19.98 12.03
CA ALA A 276 -2.07 19.94 11.27
C ALA A 276 -1.13 21.11 11.64
N GLU A 277 0.19 20.90 11.68
CA GLU A 277 1.11 22.02 11.95
C GLU A 277 1.04 23.05 10.82
N ARG A 278 1.12 22.55 9.58
CA ARG A 278 0.98 23.32 8.34
C ARG A 278 0.64 22.37 7.21
N PHE A 279 -0.09 22.86 6.23
CA PHE A 279 -0.26 22.17 4.95
C PHE A 279 0.72 22.70 3.91
N GLY A 280 1.42 21.83 3.20
CA GLY A 280 2.03 22.20 1.93
C GLY A 280 0.96 22.52 0.89
N ASP A 281 1.19 23.53 0.05
CA ASP A 281 0.25 23.85 -1.05
C ASP A 281 0.10 22.66 -2.01
N SER A 282 1.16 21.89 -2.24
CA SER A 282 1.15 20.68 -3.05
C SER A 282 0.15 19.62 -2.55
N LEU A 283 0.12 19.41 -1.23
CA LEU A 283 -0.77 18.45 -0.57
C LEU A 283 -2.24 18.90 -0.65
N LEU A 284 -2.53 20.17 -0.33
CA LEU A 284 -3.89 20.69 -0.45
C LEU A 284 -4.38 20.69 -1.90
N ASN A 285 -3.52 21.10 -2.84
CA ASN A 285 -3.82 20.96 -4.26
C ASN A 285 -4.09 19.50 -4.63
N ALA A 286 -3.35 18.54 -4.07
CA ALA A 286 -3.63 17.14 -4.33
C ALA A 286 -5.03 16.72 -3.85
N ILE A 287 -5.44 17.17 -2.66
CA ILE A 287 -6.75 16.86 -2.09
C ILE A 287 -7.90 17.55 -2.86
N LEU A 288 -7.68 18.76 -3.37
CA LEU A 288 -8.71 19.63 -3.94
C LEU A 288 -8.78 19.63 -5.47
N MET A 289 -7.87 18.92 -6.14
CA MET A 289 -7.94 18.72 -7.59
C MET A 289 -8.96 17.65 -7.97
N ARG A 290 -9.51 17.77 -9.17
CA ARG A 290 -10.61 16.95 -9.66
C ARG A 290 -10.31 15.44 -9.57
N GLY A 291 -9.12 15.02 -9.98
CA GLY A 291 -8.78 13.61 -10.18
C GLY A 291 -9.24 13.10 -11.54
N GLU A 292 -9.16 13.95 -12.57
CA GLU A 292 -9.54 13.59 -13.93
C GLU A 292 -8.44 12.76 -14.59
N VAL A 293 -8.82 11.68 -15.27
CA VAL A 293 -7.89 10.79 -15.99
C VAL A 293 -8.28 10.76 -17.45
N GLU A 294 -7.30 11.00 -18.31
CA GLU A 294 -7.47 10.90 -19.76
C GLU A 294 -6.33 10.08 -20.36
N LEU A 295 -6.64 9.27 -21.36
CA LEU A 295 -5.68 8.49 -22.12
C LEU A 295 -5.65 9.03 -23.54
N PHE A 296 -4.45 9.31 -24.03
CA PHE A 296 -4.21 9.82 -25.37
C PHE A 296 -3.27 8.91 -26.15
N ILE A 297 -3.47 8.82 -27.46
CA ILE A 297 -2.38 8.46 -28.36
C ILE A 297 -1.45 9.66 -28.46
N GLY A 298 -0.15 9.40 -28.32
CA GLY A 298 0.91 10.39 -28.38
C GLY A 298 1.81 10.21 -29.59
N ILE A 299 2.55 11.26 -29.92
CA ILE A 299 3.58 11.26 -30.95
C ILE A 299 4.81 11.97 -30.39
N TRP A 300 6.00 11.44 -30.68
CA TRP A 300 7.25 12.11 -30.35
C TRP A 300 7.42 13.37 -31.21
N PRO A 301 7.68 14.54 -30.60
CA PRO A 301 7.88 15.77 -31.35
C PRO A 301 9.06 15.63 -32.32
N LYS A 302 8.83 15.99 -33.58
CA LYS A 302 9.87 16.05 -34.62
C LYS A 302 10.52 17.44 -34.71
N ASP A 303 9.81 18.45 -34.19
CA ASP A 303 10.27 19.84 -34.17
C ASP A 303 11.03 20.17 -32.86
N PRO A 304 11.82 21.25 -32.86
CA PRO A 304 12.51 21.68 -31.65
C PRO A 304 11.54 22.04 -30.51
N ILE A 305 11.73 21.41 -29.35
CA ILE A 305 10.86 21.56 -28.18
C ILE A 305 10.75 23.02 -27.72
N PHE A 306 11.82 23.79 -27.85
CA PHE A 306 11.83 25.19 -27.41
C PHE A 306 10.89 26.07 -28.25
N GLU A 307 10.61 25.71 -29.50
CA GLU A 307 9.63 26.40 -30.36
C GLU A 307 8.22 26.00 -29.97
N LEU A 308 7.98 24.68 -29.87
CA LEU A 308 6.68 24.11 -29.50
C LEU A 308 6.21 24.57 -28.11
N LYS A 309 7.14 24.78 -27.17
CA LYS A 309 6.83 25.27 -25.82
C LYS A 309 6.42 26.74 -25.79
N LYS A 310 6.89 27.55 -26.75
CA LYS A 310 6.56 28.98 -26.82
C LYS A 310 5.18 29.23 -27.38
N ASP A 311 4.70 28.36 -28.27
CA ASP A 311 3.44 28.57 -28.96
C ASP A 311 2.60 27.29 -29.04
N SER A 312 1.54 27.24 -28.25
CA SER A 312 0.56 26.14 -28.29
C SER A 312 -0.24 26.08 -29.61
N ALA A 313 -0.35 27.19 -30.35
CA ALA A 313 -1.01 27.20 -31.65
C ALA A 313 -0.18 26.44 -32.70
N LEU A 314 1.15 26.58 -32.65
CA LEU A 314 2.08 25.84 -33.50
C LEU A 314 1.96 24.32 -33.30
N VAL A 315 1.78 23.86 -32.06
CA VAL A 315 1.53 22.44 -31.76
C VAL A 315 0.26 21.96 -32.46
N ARG A 316 -0.83 22.75 -32.38
CA ARG A 316 -2.11 22.39 -33.00
C ARG A 316 -2.08 22.44 -34.53
N GLU A 317 -1.34 23.39 -35.08
CA GLU A 317 -1.15 23.52 -36.53
C GLU A 317 -0.39 22.30 -37.09
N LYS A 318 0.73 21.92 -36.44
CA LYS A 318 1.61 20.87 -36.95
C LYS A 318 1.12 19.44 -36.63
N TYR A 319 0.51 19.24 -35.48
CA TYR A 319 0.18 17.90 -34.96
C TYR A 319 -1.33 17.63 -34.86
N GLY A 320 -2.17 18.60 -35.22
CA GLY A 320 -3.63 18.47 -35.27
C GLY A 320 -4.33 19.33 -34.23
N LYS A 321 -5.59 19.70 -34.51
CA LYS A 321 -6.35 20.72 -33.76
C LYS A 321 -6.43 20.48 -32.24
N GLU A 322 -6.51 19.21 -31.83
CA GLU A 322 -6.61 18.80 -30.42
C GLU A 322 -5.26 18.46 -29.79
N ALA A 323 -4.15 18.65 -30.52
CA ALA A 323 -2.82 18.28 -30.07
C ALA A 323 -2.34 19.19 -28.93
N ARG A 324 -1.73 18.57 -27.92
CA ARG A 324 -1.21 19.24 -26.72
C ARG A 324 0.18 18.70 -26.39
N LEU A 325 1.13 19.60 -26.17
CA LEU A 325 2.48 19.26 -25.72
C LEU A 325 2.49 19.02 -24.21
N PHE A 326 3.03 17.88 -23.81
CA PHE A 326 3.23 17.51 -22.42
C PHE A 326 4.66 17.07 -22.16
N PHE A 327 4.99 17.00 -20.87
CA PHE A 327 6.26 16.50 -20.38
C PHE A 327 5.96 15.41 -19.35
N GLU A 328 6.43 14.19 -19.61
CA GLU A 328 6.28 13.07 -18.68
C GLU A 328 6.91 13.42 -17.32
N ARG A 329 6.15 13.26 -16.24
CA ARG A 329 6.70 13.29 -14.87
C ARG A 329 7.40 11.96 -14.58
N GLY A 330 8.69 12.04 -14.25
CA GLY A 330 9.50 10.88 -13.90
C GLY A 330 10.98 11.26 -13.79
N ILE A 331 11.85 10.25 -13.71
CA ILE A 331 13.31 10.43 -13.58
C ILE A 331 13.89 11.18 -14.79
N VAL A 332 13.32 10.98 -15.98
CA VAL A 332 13.71 11.67 -17.21
C VAL A 332 12.49 12.38 -17.78
N THR A 333 12.56 13.69 -17.90
CA THR A 333 11.51 14.50 -18.51
C THR A 333 11.50 14.30 -20.02
N LYS A 334 10.51 13.56 -20.53
CA LYS A 334 10.36 13.32 -21.98
C LYS A 334 9.24 14.17 -22.56
N PRO A 335 9.50 14.96 -23.61
CA PRO A 335 8.45 15.69 -24.29
C PRO A 335 7.61 14.73 -25.13
N ILE A 336 6.29 14.87 -25.08
CA ILE A 336 5.36 14.08 -25.89
C ILE A 336 4.20 14.96 -26.34
N ILE A 337 3.70 14.73 -27.55
CA ILE A 337 2.51 15.43 -28.05
C ILE A 337 1.34 14.47 -27.98
N ALA A 338 0.37 14.74 -27.11
CA ALA A 338 -0.89 14.01 -27.07
C ALA A 338 -1.79 14.49 -28.20
N VAL A 339 -2.15 13.60 -29.13
CA VAL A 339 -2.86 13.97 -30.37
C VAL A 339 -4.33 13.55 -30.39
N LYS A 340 -4.68 12.47 -29.69
CA LYS A 340 -6.04 11.91 -29.73
C LYS A 340 -6.45 11.29 -28.41
N ASN A 341 -7.49 11.82 -27.78
CA ASN A 341 -8.11 11.17 -26.62
C ASN A 341 -8.74 9.85 -27.07
N VAL A 342 -8.45 8.78 -26.35
CA VAL A 342 -9.00 7.44 -26.58
C VAL A 342 -9.87 6.93 -25.44
N LEU A 343 -9.62 7.34 -24.20
CA LEU A 343 -10.44 7.03 -23.04
C LEU A 343 -10.39 8.17 -22.02
N SER A 344 -11.51 8.36 -21.32
CA SER A 344 -11.65 9.34 -20.24
C SER A 344 -12.04 8.63 -18.93
N ARG A 345 -12.14 9.40 -17.83
CA ARG A 345 -12.36 8.89 -16.47
C ARG A 345 -13.59 7.98 -16.34
N ASP A 346 -14.62 8.22 -17.13
CA ASP A 346 -15.88 7.48 -17.18
C ASP A 346 -15.73 6.04 -17.67
N ALA A 347 -14.65 5.72 -18.39
CA ALA A 347 -14.31 4.36 -18.80
C ALA A 347 -13.77 3.48 -17.65
N PHE A 348 -13.42 4.08 -16.50
CA PHE A 348 -12.82 3.37 -15.37
C PHE A 348 -13.82 3.15 -14.23
N LEU A 349 -13.81 1.94 -13.68
CA LEU A 349 -14.61 1.54 -12.53
C LEU A 349 -13.96 1.99 -11.22
N SER A 350 -12.68 1.68 -11.04
CA SER A 350 -11.93 1.94 -9.80
C SER A 350 -10.43 1.99 -10.07
N PHE A 351 -9.67 2.43 -9.09
CA PHE A 351 -8.21 2.39 -9.12
C PHE A 351 -7.66 1.57 -7.98
N GLU A 352 -6.56 0.88 -8.23
CA GLU A 352 -5.81 0.11 -7.26
C GLU A 352 -4.40 0.67 -7.15
N LEU A 353 -3.99 0.96 -5.92
CA LEU A 353 -2.58 1.20 -5.61
C LEU A 353 -1.93 -0.16 -5.39
N ARG A 354 -0.90 -0.45 -6.18
CA ARG A 354 -0.06 -1.63 -6.03
C ARG A 354 1.37 -1.19 -5.80
N ASN A 355 2.15 -2.02 -5.14
CA ASN A 355 3.57 -1.85 -5.09
C ASN A 355 4.21 -2.93 -5.96
N ASP A 356 5.28 -2.59 -6.67
CA ASP A 356 6.08 -3.57 -7.38
C ASP A 356 7.10 -4.26 -6.47
N VAL A 357 7.92 -5.13 -7.05
CA VAL A 357 8.95 -5.88 -6.31
C VAL A 357 10.08 -4.99 -5.79
N LEU A 358 10.15 -3.72 -6.24
CA LEU A 358 11.19 -2.77 -5.87
C LEU A 358 10.74 -1.79 -4.78
N GLY A 359 9.51 -1.93 -4.26
CA GLY A 359 8.98 -1.00 -3.27
C GLY A 359 8.39 0.27 -3.89
N GLU A 360 8.29 0.37 -5.22
CA GLU A 360 7.70 1.53 -5.89
C GLU A 360 6.20 1.37 -6.11
N TYR A 361 5.46 2.46 -5.90
CA TYR A 361 4.02 2.45 -6.04
C TYR A 361 3.61 2.68 -7.49
N SER A 362 2.70 1.83 -7.95
CA SER A 362 2.07 1.85 -9.27
C SER A 362 0.55 1.94 -9.10
N ILE A 363 -0.11 2.71 -9.96
CA ILE A 363 -1.57 2.84 -9.94
C ILE A 363 -2.12 2.10 -11.15
N TYR A 364 -3.10 1.24 -10.92
CA TYR A 364 -3.81 0.51 -11.97
C TYR A 364 -5.26 0.93 -12.00
N ALA A 365 -5.81 1.18 -13.19
CA ALA A 365 -7.22 1.43 -13.38
C ALA A 365 -7.93 0.14 -13.80
N ASN A 366 -9.02 -0.19 -13.11
CA ASN A 366 -9.96 -1.21 -13.52
C ASN A 366 -10.90 -0.62 -14.57
N VAL A 367 -10.93 -1.20 -15.76
CA VAL A 367 -11.76 -0.72 -16.87
C VAL A 367 -13.16 -1.30 -16.75
N LYS A 368 -14.19 -0.50 -17.00
CA LYS A 368 -15.58 -0.98 -17.03
C LYS A 368 -15.77 -1.97 -18.17
N SER A 369 -16.62 -2.99 -17.95
CA SER A 369 -16.92 -4.05 -18.92
C SER A 369 -17.24 -3.52 -20.33
N GLU A 370 -18.08 -2.50 -20.40
CA GLU A 370 -18.54 -1.87 -21.63
C GLU A 370 -17.43 -1.10 -22.38
N SER A 371 -16.34 -0.76 -21.69
CA SER A 371 -15.18 -0.07 -22.27
C SER A 371 -14.05 -1.02 -22.69
N VAL A 372 -14.13 -2.31 -22.31
CA VAL A 372 -13.08 -3.31 -22.61
C VAL A 372 -12.94 -3.53 -24.12
N ASP A 373 -14.03 -3.63 -24.86
CA ASP A 373 -13.98 -3.86 -26.31
C ASP A 373 -13.41 -2.65 -27.06
N SER A 374 -13.76 -1.43 -26.63
CA SER A 374 -13.18 -0.20 -27.15
C SER A 374 -11.67 -0.18 -26.92
N LEU A 375 -11.22 -0.58 -25.72
CA LEU A 375 -9.81 -0.65 -25.37
C LEU A 375 -9.05 -1.72 -26.15
N LYS A 376 -9.62 -2.91 -26.37
CA LYS A 376 -9.01 -3.93 -27.24
C LYS A 376 -8.79 -3.39 -28.66
N LYS A 377 -9.80 -2.72 -29.23
CA LYS A 377 -9.68 -2.07 -30.55
C LYS A 377 -8.60 -0.97 -30.55
N ILE A 378 -8.45 -0.23 -29.45
CA ILE A 378 -7.37 0.77 -29.31
C ILE A 378 -6.01 0.07 -29.31
N VAL A 379 -5.85 -1.01 -28.53
CA VAL A 379 -4.59 -1.77 -28.47
C VAL A 379 -4.20 -2.36 -29.83
N GLU A 380 -5.17 -2.97 -30.54
CA GLU A 380 -4.95 -3.53 -31.88
C GLU A 380 -4.60 -2.46 -32.91
N ARG A 381 -5.30 -1.32 -32.88
CA ARG A 381 -5.15 -0.26 -33.91
C ARG A 381 -3.91 0.60 -33.72
N TYR A 382 -3.49 0.84 -32.48
CA TYR A 382 -2.38 1.73 -32.14
C TYR A 382 -1.22 0.96 -31.50
N LYS A 383 -1.05 -0.30 -31.88
CA LYS A 383 0.07 -1.12 -31.44
C LYS A 383 1.39 -0.41 -31.74
N ASP A 384 2.31 -0.43 -30.78
CA ASP A 384 3.61 0.23 -30.83
C ASP A 384 3.58 1.77 -30.92
N GLU A 385 2.41 2.41 -30.83
CA GLU A 385 2.30 3.86 -30.66
C GLU A 385 2.46 4.26 -29.19
N PRO A 386 2.95 5.48 -28.90
CA PRO A 386 2.94 6.03 -27.55
C PRO A 386 1.52 6.20 -27.02
N LEU A 387 1.26 5.66 -25.84
CA LEU A 387 0.14 6.02 -24.98
C LEU A 387 0.60 7.06 -23.96
N VAL A 388 -0.19 8.12 -23.82
CA VAL A 388 0.02 9.19 -22.85
C VAL A 388 -1.13 9.17 -21.86
N ILE A 389 -0.81 9.05 -20.59
CA ILE A 389 -1.80 9.09 -19.52
C ILE A 389 -1.67 10.42 -18.80
N LEU A 390 -2.77 11.17 -18.82
CA LEU A 390 -2.90 12.45 -18.15
C LEU A 390 -3.72 12.28 -16.88
N VAL A 391 -3.26 12.88 -15.79
CA VAL A 391 -4.06 13.11 -14.59
C VAL A 391 -4.07 14.59 -14.29
N ASP A 392 -5.27 15.20 -14.24
CA ASP A 392 -5.45 16.64 -14.07
C ASP A 392 -4.57 17.49 -15.02
N ASN A 393 -4.53 17.13 -16.33
CA ASN A 393 -3.66 17.73 -17.36
C ASN A 393 -2.15 17.57 -17.14
N ILE A 394 -1.70 16.63 -16.32
CA ILE A 394 -0.28 16.31 -16.12
C ILE A 394 0.00 14.94 -16.71
N ALA A 395 1.01 14.82 -17.59
CA ALA A 395 1.44 13.52 -18.10
C ALA A 395 2.17 12.73 -17.02
N VAL A 396 1.51 11.70 -16.49
CA VAL A 396 2.03 10.85 -15.40
C VAL A 396 2.63 9.55 -15.88
N LEU A 397 2.34 9.13 -17.13
CA LEU A 397 2.96 7.98 -17.76
C LEU A 397 2.95 8.16 -19.28
N VAL A 398 4.11 7.90 -19.89
CA VAL A 398 4.24 7.74 -21.34
C VAL A 398 4.86 6.39 -21.63
N SER A 399 4.13 5.52 -22.32
CA SER A 399 4.64 4.19 -22.66
C SER A 399 4.05 3.67 -23.97
N PHE A 400 4.72 2.69 -24.59
CA PHE A 400 4.21 2.09 -25.81
C PHE A 400 3.06 1.13 -25.55
N ILE A 401 2.05 1.17 -26.42
CA ILE A 401 0.96 0.21 -26.44
C ILE A 401 1.51 -1.15 -26.90
N ARG A 402 1.31 -2.18 -26.06
CA ARG A 402 1.72 -3.56 -26.34
C ARG A 402 0.54 -4.51 -26.18
N ASP A 403 0.65 -5.72 -26.72
CA ASP A 403 -0.43 -6.74 -26.56
C ASP A 403 -0.70 -7.07 -25.09
N THR A 404 0.29 -6.90 -24.21
CA THR A 404 0.20 -7.12 -22.76
C THR A 404 -0.32 -5.91 -21.99
N TYR A 405 -0.80 -4.86 -22.65
CA TYR A 405 -1.22 -3.62 -21.97
C TYR A 405 -2.56 -3.78 -21.22
N LEU A 406 -3.36 -4.78 -21.61
CA LEU A 406 -4.56 -5.20 -20.91
C LEU A 406 -4.33 -6.54 -20.22
N VAL A 407 -4.00 -6.50 -18.93
CA VAL A 407 -3.96 -7.72 -18.10
C VAL A 407 -5.16 -7.66 -17.17
N GLU A 408 -6.04 -8.66 -17.24
CA GLU A 408 -7.22 -8.78 -16.37
C GLU A 408 -8.13 -7.52 -16.37
N ASN A 409 -8.30 -6.88 -17.53
CA ASN A 409 -9.07 -5.62 -17.67
C ASN A 409 -8.50 -4.43 -16.88
N LYS A 410 -7.19 -4.45 -16.60
CA LYS A 410 -6.48 -3.36 -15.92
C LYS A 410 -5.52 -2.67 -16.87
N ILE A 411 -5.40 -1.35 -16.70
CA ILE A 411 -4.41 -0.52 -17.38
C ILE A 411 -3.51 0.13 -16.32
N PRO A 412 -2.18 0.12 -16.49
CA PRO A 412 -1.30 0.93 -15.65
C PRO A 412 -1.55 2.42 -15.93
N ILE A 413 -1.89 3.18 -14.90
CA ILE A 413 -1.98 4.65 -14.92
C ILE A 413 -0.62 5.27 -14.61
N VAL A 414 0.08 4.68 -13.65
CA VAL A 414 1.43 5.05 -13.24
C VAL A 414 2.23 3.79 -12.94
N LYS A 415 3.52 3.81 -13.27
CA LYS A 415 4.48 2.77 -12.90
C LYS A 415 5.67 3.39 -12.19
N GLY A 416 6.05 2.84 -11.04
CA GLY A 416 7.35 3.15 -10.42
C GLY A 416 7.54 4.60 -9.96
N LEU A 417 6.47 5.31 -9.56
CA LEU A 417 6.64 6.65 -8.99
C LEU A 417 7.04 6.52 -7.51
N LYS A 418 7.97 7.40 -7.08
CA LYS A 418 8.40 7.50 -5.68
C LYS A 418 7.18 7.73 -4.78
N GLY A 419 7.21 7.12 -3.59
CA GLY A 419 6.01 6.89 -2.80
C GLY A 419 5.12 8.11 -2.57
N GLU A 420 5.67 9.25 -2.18
CA GLU A 420 4.88 10.45 -1.90
C GLU A 420 4.07 10.92 -3.13
N GLU A 421 4.67 10.96 -4.32
CA GLU A 421 3.98 11.41 -5.54
C GLU A 421 2.85 10.44 -5.96
N SER A 422 3.12 9.14 -5.88
CA SER A 422 2.12 8.10 -6.16
C SER A 422 0.94 8.15 -5.18
N ILE A 423 1.21 8.40 -3.90
CA ILE A 423 0.18 8.46 -2.86
C ILE A 423 -0.71 9.69 -3.05
N LEU A 424 -0.11 10.85 -3.32
CA LEU A 424 -0.84 12.08 -3.62
C LEU A 424 -1.65 11.98 -4.91
N LEU A 425 -1.13 11.26 -5.91
CA LEU A 425 -1.87 11.01 -7.13
C LEU A 425 -3.04 10.05 -6.88
N PHE A 426 -2.81 8.96 -6.14
CA PHE A 426 -3.82 7.96 -5.86
C PHE A 426 -4.95 8.50 -4.98
N SER A 427 -4.67 9.40 -4.03
CA SER A 427 -5.71 10.02 -3.19
C SER A 427 -6.80 10.70 -4.04
N LYS A 428 -6.42 11.31 -5.18
CA LYS A 428 -7.33 11.91 -6.14
C LYS A 428 -8.18 10.89 -6.88
N LEU A 429 -7.56 9.78 -7.27
CA LEU A 429 -8.14 8.79 -8.18
C LEU A 429 -9.01 7.76 -7.47
N LYS A 430 -8.70 7.44 -6.21
CA LYS A 430 -9.36 6.38 -5.44
C LYS A 430 -10.88 6.57 -5.36
N ASN A 431 -11.33 7.82 -5.25
CA ASN A 431 -12.73 8.17 -5.10
C ASN A 431 -13.36 8.61 -6.43
N GLU A 432 -14.64 8.96 -6.40
CA GLU A 432 -15.24 9.71 -7.50
C GLU A 432 -14.49 11.05 -7.70
N PRO A 433 -14.39 11.53 -8.96
CA PRO A 433 -13.80 12.84 -9.20
C PRO A 433 -14.65 13.92 -8.54
N LEU A 434 -13.99 14.98 -8.08
CA LEU A 434 -14.68 16.21 -7.67
C LEU A 434 -15.40 16.82 -8.88
N GLU A 435 -16.35 17.72 -8.64
CA GLU A 435 -17.06 18.43 -9.70
C GLU A 435 -16.10 19.33 -10.50
N CYS A 436 -15.17 19.99 -9.80
CA CYS A 436 -14.13 20.85 -10.39
C CYS A 436 -12.87 20.86 -9.50
N ASN A 437 -11.85 21.58 -9.94
CA ASN A 437 -10.73 21.95 -9.07
C ASN A 437 -11.20 23.06 -8.14
N TYR A 438 -10.94 22.91 -6.84
CA TYR A 438 -11.25 23.94 -5.86
C TYR A 438 -10.01 24.73 -5.45
N GLU A 439 -10.16 26.05 -5.43
CA GLU A 439 -9.21 26.95 -4.78
C GLU A 439 -9.47 27.00 -3.28
N PHE A 440 -8.43 27.28 -2.50
CA PHE A 440 -8.53 27.36 -1.04
C PHE A 440 -7.92 28.65 -0.49
N LYS A 441 -8.44 29.08 0.67
CA LYS A 441 -7.85 30.14 1.49
C LYS A 441 -7.54 29.59 2.88
N ARG A 442 -6.41 30.01 3.46
CA ARG A 442 -6.07 29.74 4.85
C ARG A 442 -6.67 30.87 5.69
N ASP A 443 -7.57 30.53 6.59
CA ASP A 443 -8.06 31.49 7.58
C ASP A 443 -7.14 31.43 8.80
N GLU A 444 -6.57 32.57 9.20
CA GLU A 444 -5.73 32.68 10.40
C GLU A 444 -6.52 32.42 11.70
#